data_AF-A0A2T5YGD5-F1
#
_entry.id   AF-A0A2T5YGD5-F1
#
_cell.length_a   1.000
_cell.length_b   1.000
_cell.length_c   1.000
_cell.angle_alpha   90.00
_cell.angle_beta   90.00
_cell.angle_gamma   90.00
#
_symmetry.space_group_name_H-M   'P 1'
#
loop_
_entity.id
_entity.type
_entity.pdbx_description
1 polymer ?
#
loop_
_entity_poly.entity_id
_entity_poly.type
_entity_poly.pdbx_seq_one_letter_code
_entity_poly.pdbx_strand_id
1 'polypeptide(L)'
;MKTSMIAFITALLCFSIAEDALALNPIEKAESMTYKEKLLVAKTSYPFTRWRKSFRHGLKQYTKDNCEKSKQVFDDFIGGLIAIGEHAPKEEKIKLFKTAILSLNDLNNKVPGLIETGEREELCALIDRITVAAGLDPKEFAGGEGIADEWREG
;
A
#
# COMPACT_ATOMS: atom_id res chain seq x y z
N MET A 1 -21.43 -11.11 72.39
CA MET A 1 -22.33 -11.62 71.33
C MET A 1 -22.68 -10.47 70.41
N LYS A 2 -22.67 -10.71 69.08
CA LYS A 2 -22.83 -9.76 67.95
C LYS A 2 -21.51 -9.05 67.60
N THR A 3 -20.95 -9.07 66.38
CA THR A 3 -21.34 -9.62 65.07
C THR A 3 -20.05 -9.80 64.24
N SER A 4 -20.10 -10.76 63.31
CA SER A 4 -19.04 -11.24 62.41
C SER A 4 -18.16 -10.13 61.77
N MET A 5 -16.86 -10.19 62.03
CA MET A 5 -15.81 -9.67 61.15
C MET A 5 -15.55 -10.72 60.06
N ILE A 6 -15.12 -10.27 58.87
CA ILE A 6 -14.80 -11.05 57.66
C ILE A 6 -15.98 -11.18 56.69
N ALA A 7 -16.08 -10.22 55.77
CA ALA A 7 -16.53 -10.46 54.41
C ALA A 7 -15.85 -9.44 53.47
N PHE A 8 -14.91 -9.97 52.69
CA PHE A 8 -14.50 -9.51 51.36
C PHE A 8 -13.79 -8.16 51.21
N ILE A 9 -12.47 -8.26 51.35
CA ILE A 9 -11.48 -7.55 50.52
C ILE A 9 -11.77 -7.85 49.04
N THR A 10 -12.64 -7.08 48.38
CA THR A 10 -12.66 -6.98 46.90
C THR A 10 -13.41 -5.73 46.43
N ALA A 11 -13.05 -4.56 46.96
CA ALA A 11 -13.54 -3.29 46.44
C ALA A 11 -12.38 -2.32 46.29
N LEU A 12 -11.38 -2.69 45.48
CA LEU A 12 -10.33 -1.76 45.07
C LEU A 12 -9.67 -2.18 43.75
N LEU A 13 -10.43 -2.66 42.77
CA LEU A 13 -9.94 -2.89 41.40
C LEU A 13 -11.07 -2.71 40.37
N CYS A 14 -11.90 -1.69 40.54
CA CYS A 14 -12.78 -1.21 39.48
C CYS A 14 -12.46 0.28 39.28
N PHE A 15 -11.52 0.56 38.37
CA PHE A 15 -11.35 1.80 37.57
C PHE A 15 -9.89 1.90 37.12
N SER A 16 -9.43 0.97 36.28
CA SER A 16 -8.31 1.23 35.35
C SER A 16 -8.20 0.14 34.27
N ILE A 17 -9.32 -0.28 33.70
CA ILE A 17 -9.33 -1.09 32.47
C ILE A 17 -10.48 -0.59 31.59
N ALA A 18 -10.33 0.61 31.05
CA ALA A 18 -11.28 1.15 30.08
C ALA A 18 -10.63 2.11 29.07
N GLU A 19 -9.31 1.99 28.80
CA GLU A 19 -8.68 2.73 27.69
C GLU A 19 -7.95 1.85 26.66
N ASP A 20 -7.81 0.54 26.89
CA ASP A 20 -7.19 -0.39 25.93
C ASP A 20 -8.17 -1.47 25.42
N ALA A 21 -9.44 -1.11 25.20
CA ALA A 21 -10.36 -1.96 24.45
C ALA A 21 -10.30 -1.58 22.96
N LEU A 22 -9.90 -2.56 22.11
CA LEU A 22 -10.05 -2.62 20.64
C LEU A 22 -8.90 -2.16 19.73
N ALA A 23 -7.64 -2.21 20.16
CA ALA A 23 -6.55 -2.30 19.17
C ALA A 23 -6.44 -3.75 18.67
N LEU A 24 -7.09 -4.08 17.55
CA LEU A 24 -6.89 -5.36 16.87
C LEU A 24 -5.39 -5.57 16.65
N ASN A 25 -4.91 -6.79 16.90
CA ASN A 25 -3.52 -7.12 16.59
C ASN A 25 -3.29 -6.96 15.07
N PRO A 26 -2.06 -6.70 14.60
CA PRO A 26 -1.81 -6.40 13.19
C PRO A 26 -2.27 -7.48 12.19
N ILE A 27 -2.34 -8.74 12.64
CA ILE A 27 -2.75 -9.89 11.83
C ILE A 27 -4.28 -9.92 11.68
N GLU A 28 -5.02 -9.85 12.79
CA GLU A 28 -6.49 -9.77 12.81
C GLU A 28 -7.01 -8.50 12.12
N LYS A 29 -6.26 -7.40 12.25
CA LYS A 29 -6.55 -6.17 11.52
C LYS A 29 -6.43 -6.39 10.00
N ALA A 30 -5.40 -7.09 9.53
CA ALA A 30 -5.22 -7.35 8.11
C ALA A 30 -6.31 -8.26 7.53
N GLU A 31 -6.79 -9.25 8.29
CA GLU A 31 -7.87 -10.14 7.87
C GLU A 31 -9.25 -9.46 7.84
N SER A 32 -9.47 -8.45 8.69
CA SER A 32 -10.74 -7.70 8.75
C SER A 32 -10.85 -6.52 7.78
N MET A 33 -9.76 -6.17 7.08
CA MET A 33 -9.78 -5.05 6.14
C MET A 33 -10.63 -5.34 4.90
N THR A 34 -11.44 -4.34 4.53
CA THR A 34 -12.16 -4.32 3.25
C THR A 34 -11.18 -4.22 2.07
N TYR A 35 -11.63 -4.60 0.87
CA TYR A 35 -10.87 -4.43 -0.37
C TYR A 35 -10.32 -3.01 -0.56
N LYS A 36 -11.17 -2.00 -0.33
CA LYS A 36 -10.79 -0.59 -0.42
C LYS A 36 -9.70 -0.24 0.58
N GLU A 37 -9.81 -0.69 1.83
CA GLU A 37 -8.80 -0.43 2.85
C GLU A 37 -7.46 -1.09 2.52
N LYS A 38 -7.48 -2.34 2.01
CA LYS A 38 -6.27 -3.06 1.57
C LYS A 38 -5.53 -2.26 0.50
N LEU A 39 -6.25 -1.74 -0.49
CA LEU A 39 -5.68 -0.88 -1.53
C LEU A 39 -5.18 0.46 -0.98
N LEU A 40 -5.92 1.11 -0.08
CA LEU A 40 -5.51 2.39 0.50
C LEU A 40 -4.27 2.27 1.40
N VAL A 41 -4.05 1.12 2.05
CA VAL A 41 -2.82 0.88 2.82
C VAL A 41 -1.58 0.92 1.95
N ALA A 42 -1.64 0.51 0.68
CA ALA A 42 -0.51 0.59 -0.24
C ALA A 42 0.03 2.03 -0.40
N LYS A 43 -0.84 3.05 -0.25
CA LYS A 43 -0.45 4.46 -0.33
C LYS A 43 0.55 4.89 0.74
N THR A 44 0.58 4.18 1.88
CA THR A 44 1.55 4.45 2.95
C THR A 44 2.98 4.05 2.57
N SER A 45 3.13 3.22 1.52
CA SER A 45 4.41 2.75 1.00
C SER A 45 4.93 3.57 -0.19
N TYR A 46 4.29 4.69 -0.54
CA TYR A 46 4.71 5.51 -1.67
C TYR A 46 6.14 6.05 -1.51
N PRO A 47 7.02 5.87 -2.51
CA PRO A 47 8.41 6.30 -2.42
C PRO A 47 8.61 7.79 -2.77
N PHE A 48 7.59 8.46 -3.33
CA PHE A 48 7.73 9.77 -3.97
C PHE A 48 8.16 10.89 -3.02
N THR A 49 7.81 10.81 -1.73
CA THR A 49 8.31 11.74 -0.72
C THR A 49 9.82 11.58 -0.50
N ARG A 50 10.33 10.34 -0.51
CA ARG A 50 11.77 10.05 -0.41
C ARG A 50 12.48 10.54 -1.68
N TRP A 51 11.97 10.21 -2.86
CA TRP A 51 12.52 10.69 -4.14
C TRP A 51 12.61 12.21 -4.17
N ARG A 52 11.55 12.91 -3.74
CA ARG A 52 11.54 14.37 -3.66
C ARG A 52 12.64 14.92 -2.74
N LYS A 53 12.93 14.26 -1.62
CA LYS A 53 14.03 14.67 -0.72
C LYS A 53 15.39 14.54 -1.41
N SER A 54 15.58 13.54 -2.27
CA SER A 54 16.82 13.30 -3.02
C SER A 54 17.19 14.42 -4.00
N PHE A 55 16.23 15.27 -4.40
CA PHE A 55 16.52 16.49 -5.16
C PHE A 55 17.49 17.44 -4.45
N ARG A 56 17.42 17.51 -3.11
CA ARG A 56 18.36 18.31 -2.31
C ARG A 56 19.78 17.75 -2.30
N HIS A 57 19.93 16.49 -2.70
CA HIS A 57 21.19 15.77 -2.79
C HIS A 57 21.72 15.69 -4.24
N GLY A 58 21.16 16.48 -5.16
CA GLY A 58 21.64 16.58 -6.54
C GLY A 58 20.86 15.76 -7.56
N LEU A 59 19.91 14.92 -7.14
CA LEU A 59 19.05 14.16 -8.06
C LEU A 59 17.95 15.05 -8.65
N LYS A 60 18.32 15.83 -9.68
CA LYS A 60 17.46 16.87 -10.28
C LYS A 60 16.23 16.33 -10.99
N GLN A 61 16.21 15.05 -11.38
CA GLN A 61 15.04 14.39 -11.94
C GLN A 61 13.85 14.40 -10.97
N TYR A 62 14.08 14.43 -9.65
CA TYR A 62 13.04 14.41 -8.63
C TYR A 62 12.49 15.80 -8.31
N THR A 63 12.11 16.54 -9.35
CA THR A 63 11.35 17.78 -9.20
C THR A 63 10.02 17.50 -8.50
N LYS A 64 9.40 18.54 -7.91
CA LYS A 64 8.06 18.40 -7.32
C LYS A 64 7.05 17.87 -8.34
N ASP A 65 7.10 18.39 -9.56
CA ASP A 65 6.21 18.02 -10.65
C ASP A 65 6.37 16.55 -11.06
N ASN A 66 7.61 16.08 -11.23
CA ASN A 66 7.87 14.69 -11.62
C ASN A 66 7.42 13.70 -10.53
N CYS A 67 7.72 13.98 -9.27
CA CYS A 67 7.27 13.13 -8.15
C CYS A 67 5.75 13.12 -8.03
N GLU A 68 5.07 14.26 -8.23
CA GLU A 68 3.61 14.30 -8.18
C GLU A 68 2.98 13.56 -9.35
N LYS A 69 3.56 13.62 -10.56
CA LYS A 69 3.10 12.82 -11.70
C LYS A 69 3.24 11.33 -11.45
N SER A 70 4.37 10.87 -10.93
CA SER A 70 4.54 9.45 -10.55
C SER A 70 3.55 9.04 -9.46
N LYS A 71 3.32 9.89 -8.46
CA LYS A 71 2.29 9.67 -7.44
C LYS A 71 0.89 9.59 -8.02
N GLN A 72 0.55 10.49 -8.95
CA GLN A 72 -0.76 10.55 -9.58
C GLN A 72 -1.06 9.26 -10.35
N VAL A 73 -0.08 8.67 -11.04
CA VAL A 73 -0.25 7.37 -11.71
C VAL A 73 -0.72 6.30 -10.73
N PHE A 74 -0.12 6.23 -9.53
CA PHE A 74 -0.56 5.27 -8.51
C PHE A 74 -1.87 5.65 -7.84
N ASP A 75 -2.17 6.94 -7.67
CA ASP A 75 -3.45 7.40 -7.14
C ASP A 75 -4.59 7.02 -8.08
N ASP A 76 -4.42 7.25 -9.39
CA ASP A 76 -5.39 6.89 -10.44
C ASP A 76 -5.54 5.38 -10.56
N PHE A 77 -4.43 4.65 -10.49
CA PHE A 77 -4.43 3.20 -10.51
C PHE A 77 -5.22 2.58 -9.35
N ILE A 78 -4.92 3.00 -8.11
CA ILE A 78 -5.64 2.54 -6.92
C ILE A 78 -7.10 3.01 -6.95
N GLY A 79 -7.35 4.24 -7.38
CA GLY A 79 -8.71 4.76 -7.56
C GLY A 79 -9.52 3.94 -8.55
N GLY A 80 -8.91 3.54 -9.67
CA GLY A 80 -9.52 2.67 -10.67
C GLY A 80 -9.86 1.30 -10.13
N LEU A 81 -8.94 0.66 -9.38
CA LEU A 81 -9.19 -0.63 -8.74
C LEU A 81 -10.36 -0.56 -7.75
N ILE A 82 -10.39 0.49 -6.91
CA ILE A 82 -11.50 0.74 -5.99
C ILE A 82 -12.82 0.93 -6.74
N ALA A 83 -12.80 1.65 -7.87
CA ALA A 83 -13.99 1.97 -8.64
C ALA A 83 -14.61 0.74 -9.32
N ILE A 84 -13.79 -0.16 -9.87
CA ILE A 84 -14.29 -1.42 -10.47
C ILE A 84 -14.69 -2.44 -9.39
N GLY A 85 -14.09 -2.37 -8.21
CA GLY A 85 -14.45 -3.16 -7.04
C GLY A 85 -13.83 -4.55 -6.97
N GLU A 86 -13.99 -5.19 -5.81
CA GLU A 86 -13.34 -6.47 -5.47
C GLU A 86 -13.73 -7.60 -6.42
N HIS A 87 -14.99 -7.64 -6.85
CA HIS A 87 -15.55 -8.70 -7.68
C HIS A 87 -15.44 -8.43 -9.18
N ALA A 88 -14.74 -7.36 -9.59
CA ALA A 88 -14.47 -7.12 -11.00
C ALA A 88 -13.69 -8.28 -11.63
N PRO A 89 -13.91 -8.58 -12.92
CA PRO A 89 -13.15 -9.60 -13.65
C PRO A 89 -11.64 -9.37 -13.54
N LYS A 90 -10.88 -10.47 -13.48
CA LYS A 90 -9.40 -10.44 -13.39
C LYS A 90 -8.80 -9.61 -14.52
N GLU A 91 -9.34 -9.72 -15.73
CA GLU A 91 -8.88 -9.02 -16.92
C GLU A 91 -9.08 -7.50 -16.82
N GLU A 92 -10.13 -7.03 -16.14
CA GLU A 92 -10.34 -5.60 -15.91
C GLU A 92 -9.34 -5.03 -14.91
N LYS A 93 -9.04 -5.78 -13.85
CA LYS A 93 -7.96 -5.42 -12.92
C LYS A 93 -6.63 -5.36 -13.65
N ILE A 94 -6.29 -6.40 -14.43
CA ILE A 94 -5.03 -6.46 -15.22
C ILE A 94 -4.90 -5.26 -16.17
N LYS A 95 -5.97 -4.81 -16.81
CA LYS A 95 -5.95 -3.61 -17.66
C LYS A 95 -5.48 -2.38 -16.89
N LEU A 96 -5.92 -2.20 -15.64
CA LEU A 96 -5.50 -1.08 -14.80
C LEU A 96 -4.01 -1.18 -14.42
N PHE A 97 -3.50 -2.38 -14.11
CA PHE A 97 -2.06 -2.60 -13.89
C PHE A 97 -1.25 -2.19 -15.13
N LYS A 98 -1.65 -2.70 -16.30
CA LYS A 98 -0.99 -2.38 -17.57
C LYS A 98 -1.00 -0.88 -17.83
N THR A 99 -2.14 -0.21 -17.65
CA THR A 99 -2.23 1.25 -17.83
C THR A 99 -1.29 2.00 -16.89
N ALA A 100 -1.20 1.61 -15.62
CA ALA A 100 -0.30 2.24 -14.65
C ALA A 100 1.17 2.05 -15.04
N ILE A 101 1.58 0.82 -15.40
CA ILE A 101 2.97 0.50 -15.75
C ILE A 101 3.39 1.23 -17.04
N LEU A 102 2.54 1.23 -18.07
CA LEU A 102 2.84 1.98 -19.30
C LEU A 102 2.91 3.49 -19.05
N SER A 103 2.09 4.03 -18.14
CA SER A 103 2.18 5.44 -17.75
C SER A 103 3.50 5.76 -17.02
N LEU A 104 4.04 4.82 -16.24
CA LEU A 104 5.36 4.96 -15.62
C LEU A 104 6.49 4.90 -16.65
N ASN A 105 6.42 3.99 -17.63
CA ASN A 105 7.37 3.93 -18.75
C ASN A 105 7.38 5.26 -19.51
N ASP A 106 6.20 5.80 -19.85
CA ASP A 106 6.05 7.08 -20.54
C ASP A 106 6.65 8.25 -19.74
N LEU A 107 6.48 8.26 -18.42
CA LEU A 107 7.11 9.26 -17.56
C LEU A 107 8.62 9.13 -17.54
N ASN A 108 9.16 7.91 -17.46
CA ASN A 108 10.59 7.65 -17.52
C ASN A 108 11.20 8.07 -18.85
N ASN A 109 10.53 7.80 -19.96
CA ASN A 109 10.95 8.20 -21.30
C ASN A 109 11.01 9.74 -21.47
N LYS A 110 10.18 10.48 -20.73
CA LYS A 110 10.17 11.95 -20.73
C LYS A 110 11.17 12.57 -19.76
N VAL A 111 11.58 11.83 -18.72
CA VAL A 111 12.44 12.32 -17.64
C VAL A 111 13.61 11.34 -17.48
N PRO A 112 14.75 11.59 -18.16
CA PRO A 112 15.91 10.72 -18.08
C PRO A 112 16.34 10.47 -16.63
N GLY A 113 16.53 9.20 -16.27
CA GLY A 113 16.94 8.76 -14.94
C GLY A 113 15.87 8.90 -13.85
N LEU A 114 14.59 9.01 -14.21
CA LEU A 114 13.48 9.00 -13.26
C LEU A 114 13.29 7.63 -12.59
N ILE A 115 13.44 6.55 -13.36
CA ILE A 115 13.31 5.17 -12.89
C ILE A 115 14.56 4.39 -13.29
N GLU A 116 15.50 4.30 -12.34
CA GLU A 116 16.69 3.46 -12.43
C GLU A 116 16.46 2.15 -11.64
N THR A 117 17.49 1.31 -11.50
CA THR A 117 17.38 0.00 -10.83
C THR A 117 16.73 0.08 -9.44
N GLY A 118 17.16 1.01 -8.59
CA GLY A 118 16.65 1.10 -7.21
C GLY A 118 15.17 1.52 -7.16
N GLU A 119 14.79 2.51 -7.97
CA GLU A 119 13.41 2.94 -8.09
C GLU A 119 12.52 1.85 -8.69
N ARG A 120 13.04 1.07 -9.64
CA ARG A 120 12.34 -0.07 -10.23
C ARG A 120 12.00 -1.12 -9.17
N GLU A 121 12.94 -1.48 -8.32
CA GLU A 121 12.71 -2.42 -7.21
C GLU A 121 11.64 -1.89 -6.24
N GLU A 122 11.69 -0.60 -5.90
CA GLU A 122 10.68 0.04 -5.04
C GLU A 122 9.28 0.02 -5.67
N LEU A 123 9.19 0.29 -6.96
CA LEU A 123 7.93 0.28 -7.71
C LEU A 123 7.37 -1.13 -7.91
N CYS A 124 8.20 -2.11 -8.26
CA CYS A 124 7.78 -3.52 -8.37
C CYS A 124 7.25 -4.02 -7.02
N ALA A 125 7.96 -3.78 -5.92
CA ALA A 125 7.51 -4.17 -4.59
C ALA A 125 6.18 -3.50 -4.18
N LEU A 126 5.96 -2.24 -4.60
CA LEU A 126 4.67 -1.57 -4.38
C LEU A 126 3.56 -2.17 -5.24
N ILE A 127 3.84 -2.47 -6.51
CA ILE A 127 2.90 -3.09 -7.44
C ILE A 127 2.49 -4.47 -6.93
N ASP A 128 3.42 -5.31 -6.46
CA ASP A 128 3.09 -6.63 -5.90
C ASP A 128 2.19 -6.57 -4.67
N ARG A 129 2.42 -5.58 -3.79
CA ARG A 129 1.51 -5.33 -2.66
C ARG A 129 0.10 -4.99 -3.15
N ILE A 130 -0.01 -4.19 -4.22
CA ILE A 130 -1.29 -3.84 -4.82
C ILE A 130 -1.91 -5.06 -5.53
N THR A 131 -1.13 -5.92 -6.17
CA THR A 131 -1.56 -7.20 -6.76
C THR A 131 -2.25 -8.07 -5.72
N VAL A 132 -1.60 -8.28 -4.58
CA VAL A 132 -2.17 -9.04 -3.46
C VAL A 132 -3.42 -8.36 -2.91
N ALA A 133 -3.38 -7.04 -2.70
CA ALA A 133 -4.54 -6.27 -2.24
C ALA A 133 -5.73 -6.33 -3.22
N ALA A 134 -5.45 -6.46 -4.53
CA ALA A 134 -6.44 -6.59 -5.57
C ALA A 134 -7.05 -8.01 -5.69
N GLY A 135 -6.58 -8.95 -4.86
CA GLY A 135 -7.01 -10.35 -4.88
C GLY A 135 -6.38 -11.17 -6.01
N LEU A 136 -5.21 -10.76 -6.50
CA LEU A 136 -4.43 -11.47 -7.51
C LEU A 136 -3.15 -12.05 -6.87
N ASP A 137 -2.59 -13.10 -7.46
CA ASP A 137 -1.32 -13.67 -7.02
C ASP A 137 -0.18 -13.19 -7.95
N PRO A 138 0.82 -12.44 -7.45
CA PRO A 138 1.98 -12.03 -8.24
C PRO A 138 2.67 -13.18 -8.98
N LYS A 139 2.64 -14.41 -8.42
CA LYS A 139 3.30 -15.58 -9.01
C LYS A 139 2.68 -16.05 -10.33
N GLU A 140 1.46 -15.62 -10.63
CA GLU A 140 0.79 -15.94 -11.89
C GLU A 140 1.33 -15.14 -13.09
N PHE A 141 2.20 -14.16 -12.87
CA PHE A 141 2.66 -13.22 -13.88
C PHE A 141 4.17 -13.30 -14.09
N ALA A 142 4.60 -13.11 -15.35
CA ALA A 142 6.01 -13.05 -15.77
C ALA A 142 6.88 -14.21 -15.23
N GLY A 143 6.34 -15.43 -15.17
CA GLY A 143 7.06 -16.60 -14.66
C GLY A 143 7.35 -16.58 -13.16
N GLY A 144 6.67 -15.72 -12.41
CA GLY A 144 6.83 -15.57 -10.96
C GLY A 144 7.47 -14.25 -10.52
N GLU A 145 7.93 -13.43 -11.47
CA GLU A 145 8.58 -12.14 -11.19
C GLU A 145 7.60 -11.03 -10.80
N GLY A 146 6.31 -11.22 -11.09
CA GLY A 146 5.25 -10.26 -10.74
C GLY A 146 4.66 -9.54 -11.95
N ILE A 147 3.50 -8.91 -11.76
CA ILE A 147 2.73 -8.30 -12.86
C ILE A 147 3.41 -7.06 -13.46
N ALA A 148 4.32 -6.42 -12.71
CA ALA A 148 5.11 -5.31 -13.22
C ALA A 148 6.02 -5.74 -14.39
N ASP A 149 6.60 -6.94 -14.30
CA ASP A 149 7.54 -7.49 -15.29
C ASP A 149 6.91 -7.81 -16.65
N GLU A 150 5.59 -7.89 -16.74
CA GLU A 150 4.88 -8.07 -18.01
C GLU A 150 5.07 -6.86 -18.96
N TRP A 151 5.23 -5.65 -18.41
CA TRP A 151 5.22 -4.42 -19.21
C TRP A 151 6.26 -3.36 -18.83
N ARG A 152 7.01 -3.52 -17.72
CA ARG A 152 8.02 -2.53 -17.37
C ARG A 152 9.12 -2.45 -18.44
N GLU A 153 9.56 -1.24 -18.73
CA GLU A 153 10.77 -1.03 -19.53
C GLU A 153 12.02 -1.12 -18.66
N GLY A 154 13.16 -1.38 -19.33
CA GLY A 154 14.47 -1.62 -18.72
C GLY A 154 15.09 -0.40 -18.05
#